data_AF-A0A1Y0FZV5-F1
#
_entry.id   AF-A0A1Y0FZV5-F1
#
_cell.length_a   1.000
_cell.length_b   1.000
_cell.length_c   1.000
_cell.angle_alpha   90.00
_cell.angle_beta   90.00
_cell.angle_gamma   90.00
#
_symmetry.space_group_name_H-M   'P 1'
#
loop_
_entity.id
_entity.type
_entity.pdbx_description
1 polymer ?
#
loop_
_entity_poly.entity_id
_entity_poly.type
_entity_poly.pdbx_seq_one_letter_code
_entity_poly.pdbx_strand_id
1 'polypeptide(L)'
;MEYASSNTLTDWFFTIFLTLFALTAVSCLALAQLTMRRIEKQIKKDEISHNQALDFGGSRIVTYAYVILLPKRFAQRLTPIIDAELIRSYATKIDWWRCLFFVTSSHLWLAIAFFGFFFGVDT
;
A
#
# COMPACT_ATOMS: atom_id res chain seq x y z
N MET A 1 -37.38 17.72 -11.62
CA MET A 1 -36.41 16.78 -12.23
C MET A 1 -35.04 16.84 -11.52
N GLU A 2 -35.02 17.09 -10.21
CA GLU A 2 -33.76 17.33 -9.45
C GLU A 2 -33.33 16.12 -8.59
N TYR A 3 -34.24 15.15 -8.40
CA TYR A 3 -34.02 13.97 -7.56
C TYR A 3 -33.24 12.83 -8.25
N ALA A 4 -33.16 12.82 -9.58
CA ALA A 4 -32.50 11.74 -10.30
C ALA A 4 -30.96 11.88 -10.30
N SER A 5 -30.44 13.11 -10.27
CA SER A 5 -28.99 13.35 -10.33
C SER A 5 -28.27 13.06 -9.02
N SER A 6 -28.91 13.28 -7.86
CA SER A 6 -28.30 13.03 -6.55
C SER A 6 -28.00 11.54 -6.35
N ASN A 7 -28.97 10.67 -6.63
CA ASN A 7 -28.79 9.21 -6.49
C ASN A 7 -27.67 8.69 -7.40
N THR A 8 -27.58 9.19 -8.65
CA THR A 8 -26.54 8.73 -9.57
C THR A 8 -25.13 9.09 -9.10
N LEU A 9 -24.91 10.27 -8.52
CA LEU A 9 -23.59 10.67 -8.02
C LEU A 9 -23.15 9.82 -6.83
N THR A 10 -24.08 9.56 -5.90
CA THR A 10 -23.84 8.68 -4.76
C THR A 10 -23.52 7.25 -5.21
N ASP A 11 -24.28 6.72 -6.17
CA ASP A 11 -24.03 5.39 -6.74
C ASP A 11 -22.66 5.29 -7.42
N TRP A 12 -22.27 6.30 -8.21
CA TRP A 12 -20.95 6.38 -8.83
C TRP A 12 -19.84 6.47 -7.80
N PHE A 13 -20.03 7.29 -6.75
CA PHE A 13 -19.07 7.40 -5.66
C PHE A 13 -18.83 6.05 -4.97
N PHE A 14 -19.89 5.36 -4.56
CA PHE A 14 -19.78 4.05 -3.91
C PHE A 14 -19.16 2.99 -4.83
N THR A 15 -19.52 3.00 -6.12
CA THR A 15 -18.96 2.08 -7.11
C THR A 15 -17.46 2.28 -7.28
N ILE A 16 -17.01 3.54 -7.41
CA ILE A 16 -15.58 3.87 -7.54
C ILE A 16 -14.84 3.53 -6.24
N PHE A 17 -15.41 3.90 -5.10
CA PHE A 17 -14.83 3.62 -3.78
C PHE A 17 -14.61 2.11 -3.57
N LEU A 18 -15.65 1.29 -3.81
CA LEU A 18 -15.58 -0.16 -3.63
C LEU A 18 -14.59 -0.80 -4.63
N THR A 19 -14.57 -0.30 -5.87
CA THR A 19 -13.62 -0.77 -6.89
C THR A 19 -12.18 -0.50 -6.47
N LEU A 20 -11.86 0.72 -6.01
CA LEU A 20 -10.53 1.06 -5.54
C LEU A 20 -10.15 0.32 -4.27
N PHE A 21 -11.10 0.10 -3.36
CA PHE A 21 -10.89 -0.75 -2.19
C PHE A 21 -10.51 -2.17 -2.60
N ALA A 22 -11.25 -2.79 -3.52
CA ALA A 22 -10.96 -4.13 -4.03
C ALA A 22 -9.58 -4.20 -4.70
N LEU A 23 -9.23 -3.22 -5.54
CA LEU A 23 -7.90 -3.14 -6.17
C LEU A 23 -6.79 -3.00 -5.13
N THR A 24 -6.99 -2.16 -4.12
CA THR A 24 -6.05 -1.96 -3.01
C THR A 24 -5.87 -3.25 -2.21
N ALA A 25 -6.96 -3.94 -1.88
CA ALA A 25 -6.94 -5.20 -1.13
C ALA A 25 -6.22 -6.31 -1.92
N VAL A 26 -6.53 -6.49 -3.20
CA VAL A 26 -5.85 -7.46 -4.06
C VAL A 26 -4.36 -7.13 -4.19
N SER A 27 -4.01 -5.86 -4.37
CA SER A 27 -2.62 -5.43 -4.44
C SER A 27 -1.87 -5.64 -3.12
N CYS A 28 -2.54 -5.40 -1.99
CA CYS A 28 -1.97 -5.62 -0.66
C CYS A 28 -1.62 -7.10 -0.46
N LEU A 29 -2.53 -8.01 -0.80
CA LEU A 29 -2.31 -9.45 -0.74
C LEU A 29 -1.20 -9.90 -1.70
N ALA A 30 -1.16 -9.36 -2.91
CA ALA A 30 -0.10 -9.63 -3.87
C ALA A 30 1.27 -9.17 -3.36
N LEU A 31 1.35 -8.00 -2.73
CA LEU A 31 2.59 -7.49 -2.15
C LEU A 31 3.06 -8.35 -0.97
N ALA A 32 2.15 -8.75 -0.09
CA ALA A 32 2.44 -9.65 1.02
C ALA A 32 3.00 -11.01 0.55
N GLN A 33 2.31 -11.66 -0.39
CA GLN A 33 2.67 -13.02 -0.81
C GLN A 33 3.85 -13.06 -1.79
N LEU A 34 3.94 -12.11 -2.73
CA LEU A 34 4.90 -12.20 -3.83
C LEU A 34 6.16 -11.36 -3.60
N THR A 35 6.07 -10.29 -2.80
CA THR A 35 7.18 -9.38 -2.54
C THR A 35 7.76 -9.63 -1.15
N MET A 36 6.97 -9.37 -0.11
CA MET A 36 7.43 -9.45 1.29
C MET A 36 7.88 -10.87 1.63
N ARG A 37 7.01 -11.88 1.45
CA ARG A 37 7.36 -13.28 1.73
C ARG A 37 8.58 -13.78 0.94
N ARG A 38 8.79 -13.30 -0.30
CA ARG A 38 9.96 -13.64 -1.12
C ARG A 38 11.23 -13.03 -0.51
N ILE A 39 11.21 -11.74 -0.20
CA ILE A 39 12.35 -11.01 0.37
C ILE A 39 12.71 -11.59 1.74
N GLU A 40 11.73 -11.81 2.61
CA GLU A 40 11.96 -12.39 3.94
C GLU A 40 12.54 -13.81 3.86
N LYS A 41 12.08 -14.62 2.90
CA LYS A 41 12.65 -15.95 2.66
C LYS A 41 14.12 -15.87 2.23
N GLN A 42 14.50 -14.86 1.44
CA GLN A 42 15.89 -14.63 1.03
C GLN A 42 16.74 -14.15 2.21
N ILE A 43 16.26 -13.17 2.98
CA ILE A 43 16.93 -12.67 4.19
C ILE A 43 17.18 -13.83 5.18
N LYS A 44 16.17 -14.67 5.42
CA LYS A 44 16.29 -15.84 6.30
C LYS A 44 17.30 -16.88 5.77
N LYS A 45 17.37 -17.04 4.45
CA LYS A 45 18.33 -17.97 3.82
C LYS A 45 19.78 -17.52 4.03
N ASP A 46 20.00 -16.21 4.04
CA ASP A 46 21.33 -15.62 4.20
C ASP A 46 21.71 -15.44 5.68
N GLU A 47 20.91 -16.00 6.61
CA GLU A 47 21.10 -15.97 8.06
C GLU A 47 21.24 -14.56 8.66
N ILE A 48 20.76 -13.54 7.94
CA ILE A 48 20.78 -12.15 8.40
C ILE A 48 19.65 -11.95 9.40
N SER A 49 20.00 -11.68 10.65
CA SER A 49 19.02 -11.34 11.68
C SER A 49 18.39 -9.98 11.34
N HIS A 50 17.13 -10.02 10.94
CA HIS A 50 16.38 -8.81 10.64
C HIS A 50 15.68 -8.29 11.89
N ASN A 51 15.84 -7.00 12.17
CA ASN A 51 15.21 -6.37 13.32
C ASN A 51 13.68 -6.41 13.15
N GLN A 52 12.98 -7.22 13.95
CA GLN A 52 11.51 -7.33 13.95
C GLN A 52 10.86 -6.27 14.86
N ALA A 53 11.43 -5.06 14.89
CA ALA A 53 11.19 -4.13 16.00
C ALA A 53 9.73 -3.65 16.13
N LEU A 54 8.91 -3.70 15.07
CA LEU A 54 7.53 -3.25 15.13
C LEU A 54 6.64 -4.03 14.15
N ASP A 55 5.97 -5.07 14.64
CA ASP A 55 4.97 -5.83 13.87
C ASP A 55 3.54 -5.37 14.25
N PHE A 56 3.22 -4.09 14.00
CA PHE A 56 1.82 -3.67 14.00
C PHE A 56 1.17 -4.25 12.73
N GLY A 57 0.18 -5.14 12.89
CA GLY A 57 -0.46 -5.86 11.80
C GLY A 57 -0.78 -4.98 10.59
N GLY A 58 -0.14 -5.26 9.44
CA GLY A 58 -0.31 -4.53 8.18
C GLY A 58 0.68 -3.39 7.93
N SER A 59 1.31 -2.81 8.98
CA SER A 59 2.26 -1.70 8.83
C SER A 59 3.54 -2.10 8.08
N ARG A 60 3.97 -3.36 8.19
CA ARG A 60 5.15 -3.87 7.49
C ARG A 60 4.96 -3.87 5.98
N ILE A 61 3.78 -4.29 5.48
CA ILE A 61 3.47 -4.28 4.04
C ILE A 61 3.62 -2.87 3.48
N VAL A 62 3.05 -1.89 4.19
CA VAL A 62 3.12 -0.47 3.82
C VAL A 62 4.57 0.02 3.87
N THR A 63 5.31 -0.33 4.91
CA THR A 63 6.72 0.07 5.08
C THR A 63 7.60 -0.51 3.96
N TYR A 64 7.44 -1.80 3.62
CA TYR A 64 8.12 -2.42 2.47
C TYR A 64 7.82 -1.67 1.18
N ALA A 65 6.54 -1.35 0.93
CA ALA A 65 6.13 -0.64 -0.28
C ALA A 65 6.84 0.71 -0.39
N TYR A 66 6.89 1.50 0.69
CA TYR A 66 7.59 2.78 0.70
C TYR A 66 9.11 2.65 0.63
N VAL A 67 9.69 1.68 1.34
CA VAL A 67 11.15 1.41 1.30
C VAL A 67 11.60 1.09 -0.11
N ILE A 68 10.82 0.31 -0.87
CA ILE A 68 11.14 -0.08 -2.24
C ILE A 68 10.87 1.08 -3.21
N LEU A 69 9.75 1.79 -3.06
CA LEU A 69 9.31 2.83 -3.99
C LEU A 69 10.10 4.14 -3.87
N LEU A 70 10.38 4.59 -2.64
CA LEU A 70 10.95 5.91 -2.39
C LEU A 70 12.45 5.97 -2.75
N PRO A 71 12.99 7.17 -3.01
CA PRO A 71 14.44 7.37 -3.10
C PRO A 71 15.16 6.97 -1.80
N LYS A 72 16.41 6.49 -1.91
CA LYS A 72 17.22 5.97 -0.78
C LYS A 72 17.22 6.92 0.44
N ARG A 73 17.34 8.24 0.21
CA ARG A 73 17.33 9.27 1.26
C ARG A 73 16.06 9.27 2.12
N PHE A 74 14.91 8.97 1.52
CA PHE A 74 13.64 8.90 2.24
C PHE A 74 13.44 7.51 2.87
N ALA A 75 13.83 6.44 2.17
CA ALA A 75 13.77 5.09 2.71
C ALA A 75 14.62 4.91 3.98
N GLN A 76 15.77 5.59 4.09
CA GLN A 76 16.61 5.59 5.29
C GLN A 76 15.91 6.14 6.54
N ARG A 77 14.87 6.97 6.39
CA ARG A 77 14.07 7.44 7.54
C ARG A 77 13.20 6.34 8.13
N LEU A 78 12.97 5.26 7.38
CA LEU A 78 12.22 4.08 7.81
C LEU A 78 13.14 3.00 8.43
N THR A 79 14.47 3.22 8.42
CA THR A 79 15.46 2.32 9.03
C THR A 79 15.20 1.97 10.51
N PRO A 80 14.68 2.88 11.36
CA PRO A 80 14.33 2.54 12.75
C PRO A 80 13.23 1.47 12.86
N ILE A 81 12.40 1.33 11.83
CA ILE A 81 11.31 0.34 11.76
C ILE A 81 11.82 -0.94 11.11
N ILE A 82 12.61 -0.81 10.05
CA ILE A 82 13.04 -1.94 9.23
C ILE A 82 14.33 -1.64 8.48
N ASP A 83 15.21 -2.63 8.29
CA ASP A 83 16.45 -2.41 7.51
C ASP A 83 16.13 -2.12 6.03
N ALA A 84 16.09 -0.83 5.70
CA ALA A 84 15.72 -0.33 4.39
C ALA A 84 16.78 -0.66 3.32
N GLU A 85 18.05 -0.78 3.69
CA GLU A 85 19.12 -1.11 2.73
C GLU A 85 19.08 -2.59 2.39
N LEU A 86 18.88 -3.44 3.41
CA LEU A 86 18.70 -4.87 3.24
C LEU A 86 17.49 -5.20 2.38
N ILE A 87 16.31 -4.60 2.63
CA ILE A 87 15.12 -4.87 1.81
C ILE A 87 15.34 -4.50 0.35
N ARG A 88 16.00 -3.37 0.11
CA ARG A 88 16.26 -2.88 -1.25
C ARG A 88 17.27 -3.73 -2.00
N SER A 89 18.21 -4.38 -1.30
CA SER A 89 19.18 -5.28 -1.95
C SER A 89 18.51 -6.54 -2.51
N TYR A 90 17.42 -7.01 -1.89
CA TYR A 90 16.63 -8.15 -2.38
C TYR A 90 15.47 -7.74 -3.31
N ALA A 91 15.09 -6.47 -3.36
CA ALA A 91 13.97 -5.99 -4.16
C ALA A 91 14.27 -6.04 -5.66
N THR A 92 13.27 -6.47 -6.45
CA THR A 92 13.37 -6.50 -7.92
C THR A 92 12.61 -5.35 -8.56
N LYS A 93 12.84 -5.13 -9.86
CA LYS A 93 12.04 -4.16 -10.66
C LYS A 93 10.54 -4.51 -10.66
N ILE A 94 10.18 -5.79 -10.61
CA ILE A 94 8.78 -6.22 -10.57
C ILE A 94 8.14 -5.83 -9.24
N ASP A 95 8.88 -5.97 -8.14
CA ASP A 95 8.41 -5.55 -6.82
C ASP A 95 8.18 -4.05 -6.77
N TRP A 96 9.03 -3.26 -7.44
CA TRP A 96 8.83 -1.82 -7.57
C TRP A 96 7.47 -1.47 -8.21
N TRP A 97 7.10 -2.16 -9.30
CA TRP A 97 5.79 -1.96 -9.94
C TRP A 97 4.62 -2.38 -9.04
N ARG A 98 4.75 -3.48 -8.29
CA ARG A 98 3.74 -3.90 -7.32
C ARG A 98 3.58 -2.88 -6.19
N CYS A 99 4.69 -2.33 -5.70
CA CYS A 99 4.71 -1.29 -4.69
C CYS A 99 4.06 -0.01 -5.22
N LEU A 100 4.39 0.41 -6.45
CA LEU A 100 3.78 1.57 -7.08
C LEU A 100 2.26 1.39 -7.22
N PHE A 101 1.81 0.24 -7.72
CA PHE A 101 0.38 -0.04 -7.89
C PHE A 101 -0.38 -0.05 -6.56
N PHE A 102 0.20 -0.65 -5.51
CA PHE A 102 -0.38 -0.64 -4.17
C PHE A 102 -0.46 0.78 -3.60
N VAL A 103 0.63 1.55 -3.66
CA VAL A 103 0.68 2.91 -3.12
C VAL A 103 -0.28 3.82 -3.87
N THR A 104 -0.30 3.78 -5.20
CA THR A 104 -1.22 4.61 -5.99
C THR A 104 -2.70 4.25 -5.74
N SER A 105 -3.06 2.97 -5.76
CA SER A 105 -4.45 2.54 -5.50
C SER A 105 -4.91 2.89 -4.07
N SER A 106 -4.06 2.66 -3.07
CA SER A 106 -4.38 3.02 -1.68
C SER A 106 -4.53 4.53 -1.48
N HIS A 107 -3.70 5.37 -2.10
CA HIS A 107 -3.82 6.83 -1.98
C HIS A 107 -5.05 7.35 -2.71
N LEU A 108 -5.38 6.81 -3.88
CA LEU A 108 -6.61 7.18 -4.58
C LEU A 108 -7.84 6.80 -3.76
N TRP A 109 -7.85 5.60 -3.18
CA TRP A 109 -8.94 5.17 -2.30
C TRP A 109 -9.09 6.08 -1.07
N LEU A 110 -7.98 6.38 -0.38
CA LEU A 110 -7.98 7.28 0.78
C LEU A 110 -8.38 8.71 0.41
N ALA A 111 -7.94 9.20 -0.76
CA ALA A 111 -8.34 10.52 -1.24
C ALA A 111 -9.85 10.59 -1.48
N ILE A 112 -10.45 9.59 -2.13
CA ILE A 112 -11.90 9.54 -2.33
C ILE A 112 -12.65 9.41 -1.00
N ALA A 113 -12.16 8.58 -0.08
CA ALA A 113 -12.72 8.48 1.27
C ALA A 113 -12.72 9.84 1.98
N PHE A 114 -11.59 10.56 1.90
CA PHE A 114 -11.44 11.89 2.46
C PHE A 114 -12.40 12.89 1.80
N PHE A 115 -12.50 12.89 0.48
CA PHE A 115 -13.46 13.74 -0.24
C PHE A 115 -14.91 13.44 0.17
N GLY A 116 -15.31 12.17 0.25
CA GLY A 116 -16.65 11.80 0.68
C GLY A 116 -16.97 12.27 2.10
N PHE A 117 -16.00 12.13 3.02
CA PHE A 117 -16.15 12.56 4.42
C PHE A 117 -16.27 14.09 4.56
N PHE A 118 -15.45 14.86 3.86
CA PHE A 118 -15.42 16.33 4.00
C PHE A 118 -16.50 17.05 3.19
N PHE A 119 -16.90 16.50 2.05
CA PHE A 119 -17.87 17.13 1.15
C PHE A 119 -19.29 16.59 1.32
N GLY A 120 -19.52 15.71 2.29
CA GLY A 120 -20.86 15.27 2.66
C GLY A 120 -21.58 14.59 1.51
N VAL A 121 -20.98 13.54 0.92
CA VAL A 121 -21.78 12.59 0.15
C VAL A 121 -22.71 11.95 1.17
N ASP A 122 -23.96 12.42 1.23
CA ASP A 122 -24.96 11.96 2.19
C ASP A 122 -25.05 10.43 2.13
N THR A 123 -24.52 9.79 3.16
CA THR A 123 -24.62 8.35 3.42
C THR A 123 -26.02 7.97 3.87
#